data_AF-A0A2G4FGX4-F1
#
_entry.id   AF-A0A2G4FGX4-F1
#
_cell.length_a   1.000
_cell.length_b   1.000
_cell.length_c   1.000
_cell.angle_alpha   90.00
_cell.angle_beta   90.00
_cell.angle_gamma   90.00
#
_symmetry.space_group_name_H-M   'P 1'
#
loop_
_entity.id
_entity.type
_entity.pdbx_description
1 polymer ?
#
loop_
_entity_poly.entity_id
_entity_poly.type
_entity_poly.pdbx_seq_one_letter_code
_entity_poly.pdbx_strand_id
1 'polypeptide(L)'
;MLTLRLACPTDLAAAAIAVLEADSTVSSLTIWRGASAKPVGDVVWADIPRESANDLVAKLTEIGVQELGTIQLVPVTTWISRG
;
A
#
# COMPACT_ATOMS: atom_id res chain seq x y z
N MET A 1 -3.48 0.45 13.91
CA MET A 1 -3.97 0.73 12.55
C MET A 1 -3.16 1.85 11.94
N LEU A 2 -2.80 1.70 10.67
CA LEU A 2 -2.11 2.66 9.82
C LEU A 2 -2.77 2.61 8.44
N THR A 3 -2.85 3.74 7.76
CA THR A 3 -3.11 3.77 6.33
C THR A 3 -1.75 3.73 5.61
N LEU A 4 -1.50 2.63 4.93
CA LEU A 4 -0.40 2.48 3.99
C LEU A 4 -0.82 3.09 2.65
N ARG A 5 0.01 3.98 2.10
CA ARG A 5 -0.24 4.66 0.83
C ARG A 5 0.94 4.48 -0.10
N LEU A 6 0.66 4.03 -1.30
CA LEU A 6 1.63 3.80 -2.37
C LEU A 6 1.28 4.68 -3.56
N ALA A 7 2.31 5.19 -4.23
CA ALA A 7 2.21 5.73 -5.57
C ALA A 7 3.44 5.24 -6.36
N CYS A 8 3.22 4.51 -7.45
CA CYS A 8 4.28 3.86 -8.23
C CYS A 8 3.86 3.62 -9.69
N PRO A 9 4.81 3.34 -10.61
CA PRO A 9 4.50 2.90 -11.96
C PRO A 9 3.53 1.72 -12.01
N THR A 10 2.67 1.66 -13.04
CA THR A 10 1.57 0.68 -13.14
C THR A 10 2.06 -0.78 -13.18
N ASP A 11 3.21 -1.05 -13.79
CA ASP A 11 3.85 -2.37 -13.79
C ASP A 11 4.26 -2.82 -12.39
N LEU A 12 4.79 -1.91 -11.58
CA LEU A 12 5.15 -2.16 -10.19
C LEU A 12 3.93 -2.22 -9.26
N ALA A 13 2.90 -1.42 -9.55
CA ALA A 13 1.66 -1.40 -8.77
C ALA A 13 0.95 -2.76 -8.76
N ALA A 14 1.00 -3.51 -9.87
CA ALA A 14 0.42 -4.84 -9.94
C ALA A 14 1.04 -5.82 -8.91
N ALA A 15 2.37 -5.78 -8.76
CA ALA A 15 3.07 -6.60 -7.76
C ALA A 15 2.76 -6.14 -6.33
N ALA A 16 2.71 -4.82 -6.09
CA ALA A 16 2.35 -4.28 -4.79
C ALA A 16 0.90 -4.64 -4.37
N ILE A 17 -0.04 -4.61 -5.31
CA ILE A 17 -1.43 -5.03 -5.08
C ILE A 17 -1.47 -6.51 -4.69
N ALA A 18 -0.75 -7.38 -5.40
CA ALA A 18 -0.72 -8.80 -5.08
C ALA A 18 -0.17 -9.08 -3.67
N VAL A 19 0.86 -8.33 -3.22
CA VAL A 19 1.38 -8.41 -1.84
C VAL A 19 0.30 -8.06 -0.82
N LEU A 20 -0.46 -7.00 -1.07
CA LEU A 20 -1.49 -6.52 -0.16
C LEU A 20 -2.74 -7.43 -0.16
N GLU A 21 -3.16 -7.93 -1.32
CA GLU A 21 -4.29 -8.87 -1.45
C GLU A 21 -4.00 -10.22 -0.77
N ALA A 22 -2.74 -10.66 -0.75
CA ALA A 22 -2.35 -11.91 -0.11
C ALA A 22 -2.28 -11.81 1.43
N ASP A 23 -2.30 -10.60 1.99
CA ASP A 23 -2.20 -10.39 3.43
C ASP A 23 -3.59 -10.28 4.08
N SER A 24 -3.97 -11.31 4.84
CA SER A 24 -5.28 -11.38 5.49
C SER A 24 -5.53 -10.30 6.56
N THR A 25 -4.50 -9.55 6.95
CA THR A 25 -4.62 -8.47 7.94
C THR A 25 -4.99 -7.13 7.32
N VAL A 26 -4.95 -7.03 5.98
CA VAL A 26 -5.42 -5.85 5.25
C VAL A 26 -6.93 -5.75 5.37
N SER A 27 -7.40 -4.70 6.03
CA SER A 27 -8.83 -4.50 6.32
C SER A 27 -9.57 -3.69 5.26
N SER A 28 -8.83 -2.98 4.41
CA SER A 28 -9.33 -2.23 3.27
C SER A 28 -8.24 -2.15 2.21
N LEU A 29 -8.61 -2.17 0.93
CA LEU A 29 -7.70 -1.97 -0.19
C LEU A 29 -8.40 -1.11 -1.24
N THR A 30 -7.78 0.03 -1.59
CA THR A 30 -8.30 0.97 -2.59
C THR A 30 -7.25 1.21 -3.66
N ILE A 31 -7.68 1.13 -4.93
CA ILE A 31 -6.78 1.21 -6.10
C ILE A 31 -7.32 2.27 -7.06
N TRP A 32 -6.49 3.27 -7.36
CA TRP A 32 -6.75 4.25 -8.41
C TRP A 32 -5.72 4.08 -9.53
N ARG A 33 -6.17 3.51 -10.64
CA ARG A 33 -5.32 3.27 -11.83
C ARG A 33 -5.06 4.58 -12.57
N GLY A 34 -3.80 4.84 -12.94
CA GLY A 34 -3.37 6.02 -13.68
C GLY A 34 -3.49 7.34 -12.92
N ALA A 35 -3.77 7.31 -11.62
CA ALA A 35 -4.04 8.51 -10.83
C ALA A 35 -2.78 9.22 -10.32
N SER A 36 -1.63 8.55 -10.33
CA SER A 36 -0.37 9.16 -9.93
C SER A 36 0.28 9.88 -11.12
N ALA A 37 0.61 11.15 -10.95
CA ALA A 37 1.31 11.94 -11.97
C ALA A 37 2.84 11.89 -11.84
N LYS A 38 3.37 11.68 -10.62
CA LYS A 38 4.80 11.55 -10.35
C LYS A 38 5.02 10.62 -9.15
N PRO A 39 5.51 9.39 -9.35
CA PRO A 39 5.74 8.75 -10.66
C PRO A 39 4.44 8.59 -11.46
N VAL A 40 4.52 8.52 -12.78
CA VAL A 40 3.34 8.22 -13.61
C VAL A 40 2.91 6.79 -13.35
N GLY A 41 1.66 6.58 -12.94
CA GLY A 41 1.14 5.23 -12.66
C GLY A 41 -0.04 5.26 -11.70
N ASP A 42 -0.04 4.33 -10.74
CA ASP A 42 -1.19 4.04 -9.90
C ASP A 42 -0.99 4.51 -8.47
N VAL A 43 -2.10 4.72 -7.77
CA VAL A 43 -2.14 4.97 -6.33
C VAL A 43 -2.86 3.80 -5.65
N VAL A 44 -2.24 3.24 -4.61
CA VAL A 44 -2.79 2.09 -3.87
C VAL A 44 -2.77 2.40 -2.39
N TRP A 45 -3.91 2.31 -1.72
CA TRP A 45 -4.01 2.50 -0.28
C TRP A 45 -4.52 1.23 0.39
N ALA A 46 -3.99 0.93 1.56
CA ALA A 46 -4.43 -0.19 2.39
C ALA A 46 -4.46 0.20 3.85
N ASP A 47 -5.48 -0.25 4.58
CA ASP A 47 -5.56 -0.06 6.02
C ASP A 47 -5.14 -1.33 6.75
N ILE A 48 -4.03 -1.21 7.49
CA ILE A 48 -3.29 -2.33 8.07
C ILE A 48 -3.08 -2.14 9.57
N PRO A 49 -3.08 -3.23 10.35
CA PRO A 49 -2.76 -3.13 11.76
C PRO A 49 -1.27 -2.82 11.94
N ARG A 50 -0.87 -2.33 13.13
CA ARG A 50 0.51 -1.82 13.32
C ARG A 50 1.54 -2.95 13.28
N GLU A 51 1.14 -4.12 13.78
CA GLU A 51 1.90 -5.35 13.85
C GLU A 51 2.29 -5.89 12.46
N SER A 52 1.44 -5.74 11.45
CA SER A 52 1.74 -6.18 10.08
C SER A 52 2.55 -5.16 9.25
N ALA A 53 2.72 -3.95 9.76
CA ALA A 53 3.30 -2.85 9.00
C ALA A 53 4.75 -3.13 8.57
N ASN A 54 5.57 -3.65 9.47
CA ASN A 54 6.97 -3.93 9.17
C ASN A 54 7.11 -5.01 8.09
N ASP A 55 6.34 -6.10 8.20
CA ASP A 55 6.39 -7.21 7.25
C ASP A 55 5.90 -6.81 5.86
N LEU A 56 4.81 -6.05 5.79
CA LEU A 56 4.29 -5.52 4.53
C LEU A 56 5.25 -4.51 3.89
N VAL A 57 5.81 -3.58 4.68
CA VAL A 57 6.82 -2.64 4.16
C VAL A 57 8.04 -3.40 3.65
N ALA A 58 8.53 -4.41 4.37
CA ALA A 58 9.66 -5.22 3.91
C ALA A 58 9.39 -5.85 2.54
N LYS A 59 8.24 -6.53 2.37
CA LYS A 59 7.83 -7.14 1.08
C LYS A 59 7.70 -6.09 -0.04
N LEU A 60 7.08 -4.95 0.25
CA LEU A 60 6.95 -3.86 -0.73
C LEU A 60 8.30 -3.25 -1.10
N THR A 61 9.24 -3.22 -0.14
CA THR A 61 10.57 -2.71 -0.41
C THR A 61 11.45 -3.68 -1.21
N GLU A 62 11.28 -4.98 -0.97
CA GLU A 62 11.96 -6.05 -1.71
C GLU A 62 11.61 -6.04 -3.20
N ILE A 63 10.36 -5.70 -3.54
CA ILE A 63 9.92 -5.56 -4.93
C ILE A 63 10.24 -4.17 -5.53
N GLY A 64 10.86 -3.26 -4.77
CA GLY A 64 11.39 -1.99 -5.28
C GLY A 64 10.42 -0.79 -5.26
N VAL A 65 9.32 -0.83 -4.50
CA VAL A 65 8.34 0.28 -4.48
C VAL A 65 8.96 1.63 -4.05
N GLN A 66 9.88 1.63 -3.10
CA GLN A 66 10.60 2.84 -2.66
C GLN A 66 11.56 3.43 -3.71
N GLU A 67 11.99 2.62 -4.68
CA GLU A 67 12.99 3.04 -5.67
C GLU A 67 12.35 3.79 -6.83
N LEU A 68 11.18 3.32 -7.28
CA LEU A 68 10.46 3.87 -8.42
C LEU A 68 9.18 4.61 -8.03
N GLY A 69 8.83 4.61 -6.75
CA GLY A 69 7.64 5.23 -6.23
C GLY A 69 7.79 5.70 -4.80
N THR A 70 6.70 5.59 -4.04
CA THR A 70 6.63 6.07 -2.66
C THR A 70 5.85 5.11 -1.79
N ILE A 71 6.27 5.01 -0.53
CA ILE A 71 5.55 4.33 0.54
C ILE A 71 5.36 5.34 1.66
N GLN A 72 4.12 5.49 2.14
CA GLN A 72 3.80 6.29 3.31
C GLN A 72 2.99 5.47 4.29
N LEU A 73 3.33 5.57 5.57
CA LEU A 73 2.53 5.04 6.67
C LEU A 73 1.94 6.21 7.44
N VAL A 74 0.61 6.30 7.47
CA VAL A 74 -0.11 7.38 8.14
C VAL A 74 -0.86 6.82 9.35
N PRO A 75 -0.59 7.30 10.58
CA PRO A 75 -1.39 6.94 11.74
C PRO A 75 -2.84 7.39 11.58
N VAL A 76 -3.78 6.51 11.88
CA VAL A 76 -5.21 6.88 12.00
C VAL A 76 -5.55 7.08 13.48
N THR A 77 -6.28 8.17 13.78
CA THR A 77 -6.72 8.50 15.15
C THR A 77 -7.85 7.59 15.62
N THR A 78 -8.82 7.35 14.74
CA THR A 78 -9.97 6.48 14.99
C THR A 78 -10.19 5.62 13.76
N TRP A 79 -10.46 4.34 13.99
CA TRP A 79 -10.73 3.37 12.94
C TRP A 79 -11.97 2.58 13.30
N ILE A 80 -12.92 2.48 12.37
CA ILE A 80 -14.12 1.65 12.50
C ILE A 80 -14.25 0.88 11.21
N SER A 81 -13.97 -0.42 11.27
CA SER A 81 -14.26 -1.35 10.21
C SER A 81 -14.83 -2.62 10.83
N ARG A 82 -15.78 -3.23 10.12
CA ARG A 82 -16.26 -4.57 10.39
C ARG A 82 -15.73 -5.38 9.22
N GLY A 83 -14.44 -5.71 9.26
CA GLY A 83 -13.78 -6.49 8.21
C GLY A 83 -14.63 -7.68 7.80
#